data_AF-A0A934D5G0-F1
#
_entry.id   AF-A0A934D5G0-F1
#
_cell.length_a   1.000
_cell.length_b   1.000
_cell.length_c   1.000
_cell.angle_alpha   90.00
_cell.angle_beta   90.00
_cell.angle_gamma   90.00
#
_symmetry.space_group_name_H-M   'P 1'
#
loop_
_entity.id
_entity.type
_entity.pdbx_description
1 polymer ?
#
loop_
_entity_poly.entity_id
_entity_poly.type
_entity_poly.pdbx_seq_one_letter_code
_entity_poly.pdbx_strand_id
1 'polypeptide(L)'
;MARMSNRDRIARAAEEARLTAEEKAAKKTASADAPRKSRAKKAATPIRMKVVWDVCSSTGTAVKTFPYAEKPAAEADAVARSRSSGRPHVVRANKVPME
;
A
#
# COMPACT_ATOMS: atom_id res chain seq x y z
N MET A 1 -30.87 -0.69 22.94
CA MET A 1 -29.74 -0.82 21.98
C MET A 1 -28.66 0.16 22.39
N ALA A 2 -27.54 -0.32 22.94
CA ALA A 2 -26.47 0.54 23.45
C ALA A 2 -25.74 1.25 22.28
N ARG A 3 -25.61 2.57 22.35
CA ARG A 3 -24.85 3.37 21.38
C ARG A 3 -23.36 3.09 21.56
N MET A 4 -22.74 2.43 20.58
CA MET A 4 -21.30 2.16 20.63
C MET A 4 -20.51 3.46 20.62
N SER A 5 -19.57 3.62 21.56
CA SER A 5 -18.77 4.82 21.72
C SER A 5 -17.82 4.98 20.52
N ASN A 6 -17.44 6.23 20.22
CA ASN A 6 -16.53 6.50 19.11
C ASN A 6 -15.16 5.81 19.31
N ARG A 7 -14.77 5.58 20.57
CA ARG A 7 -13.55 4.87 20.96
C ARG A 7 -13.59 3.39 20.53
N ASP A 8 -14.75 2.75 20.67
CA ASP A 8 -14.93 1.34 20.28
C ASP A 8 -14.90 1.16 18.76
N ARG A 9 -15.33 2.17 18.00
CA ARG A 9 -15.26 2.14 16.52
C ARG A 9 -13.82 2.27 16.03
N ILE A 10 -13.03 3.14 16.64
CA ILE A 10 -11.61 3.33 16.29
C ILE A 10 -10.80 2.08 16.61
N ALA A 11 -11.07 1.43 17.75
CA ALA A 11 -10.40 0.18 18.13
C ALA A 11 -10.66 -0.96 17.13
N ARG A 12 -11.91 -1.13 16.66
CA ARG A 12 -12.21 -2.15 15.63
C ARG A 12 -11.54 -1.89 14.30
N ALA A 13 -11.53 -0.64 13.85
CA ALA A 13 -10.87 -0.28 12.59
C ALA A 13 -9.34 -0.53 12.65
N ALA A 14 -8.72 -0.37 13.83
CA ALA A 14 -7.30 -0.66 14.02
C ALA A 14 -6.99 -2.17 13.98
N GLU A 15 -7.87 -3.01 14.51
CA GLU A 15 -7.72 -4.47 14.48
C GLU A 15 -7.92 -5.05 13.06
N GLU A 16 -8.86 -4.52 12.27
CA GLU A 16 -9.02 -4.93 10.86
C GLU A 16 -7.82 -4.55 9.99
N ALA A 17 -7.15 -3.44 10.29
CA ALA A 17 -5.91 -3.04 9.63
C ALA A 17 -4.71 -3.96 9.98
N ARG A 18 -4.73 -4.61 11.15
CA ARG A 18 -3.69 -5.57 11.56
C ARG A 18 -3.89 -6.94 10.91
N LEU A 19 -5.11 -7.44 10.86
CA LEU A 19 -5.43 -8.72 10.23
C LEU A 19 -5.10 -8.74 8.72
N THR A 20 -5.33 -7.62 8.01
CA THR A 20 -4.96 -7.50 6.59
C THR A 20 -3.45 -7.39 6.33
N ALA A 21 -2.66 -7.02 7.35
CA ALA A 21 -1.20 -7.02 7.27
C ALA A 21 -0.63 -8.44 7.43
N GLU A 22 -1.24 -9.26 8.29
CA GLU A 22 -0.82 -10.63 8.54
C GLU A 22 -1.22 -11.60 7.41
N GLU A 23 -2.39 -11.41 6.79
CA GLU A 23 -2.82 -12.24 5.66
C GLU A 23 -1.93 -12.08 4.40
N LYS A 24 -1.30 -10.90 4.24
CA LYS A 24 -0.30 -10.64 3.18
C LYS A 24 1.07 -11.24 3.48
N ALA A 25 1.35 -11.63 4.73
CA ALA A 25 2.57 -12.34 5.11
C ALA A 25 2.43 -13.86 4.89
N ALA A 26 1.24 -14.42 5.10
CA ALA A 26 0.99 -15.86 4.96
C ALA A 26 1.01 -16.35 3.49
N LYS A 27 0.73 -15.49 2.51
CA LYS A 27 0.71 -15.89 1.09
C LYS A 27 2.10 -16.10 0.46
N LYS A 28 3.19 -15.88 1.21
CA LYS A 28 4.57 -16.09 0.74
C LYS A 28 5.14 -17.49 1.01
N THR A 29 4.47 -18.34 1.78
CA THR A 29 5.05 -19.63 2.21
C THR A 29 4.51 -20.86 1.48
N ALA A 30 3.51 -20.73 0.61
CA ALA A 30 2.83 -21.88 -0.02
C ALA A 30 3.25 -22.20 -1.47
N SER A 31 4.44 -21.80 -1.92
CA SER A 31 4.92 -22.13 -3.28
C SER A 31 6.36 -22.65 -3.29
N ALA A 32 6.60 -23.66 -2.46
CA ALA A 32 7.55 -24.73 -2.72
C ALA A 32 6.69 -26.00 -2.58
N ASP A 33 6.39 -26.77 -3.64
CA ASP A 33 7.36 -27.71 -4.20
C ASP A 33 6.80 -28.30 -5.51
N ALA A 34 7.53 -28.14 -6.62
CA ALA A 34 7.46 -29.03 -7.78
C ALA A 34 8.70 -28.78 -8.68
N PRO A 35 9.56 -29.78 -8.94
CA PRO A 35 10.86 -29.55 -9.56
C PRO A 35 10.73 -29.52 -11.10
N ARG A 36 11.05 -28.40 -11.73
CA ARG A 36 11.24 -28.33 -13.19
C ARG A 36 12.64 -27.80 -13.54
N LYS A 37 13.46 -28.75 -14.02
CA LYS A 37 14.65 -28.66 -14.88
C LYS A 37 15.41 -27.33 -14.86
N SER A 38 16.59 -27.38 -14.28
CA SER A 38 17.62 -26.34 -14.20
C SER A 38 18.06 -25.85 -15.58
N ARG A 39 17.36 -24.84 -16.12
CA ARG A 39 18.03 -23.86 -16.97
C ARG A 39 18.74 -22.90 -16.01
N ALA A 40 20.06 -23.01 -15.91
CA ALA A 40 20.88 -22.07 -15.14
C ALA A 40 20.64 -20.65 -15.69
N LYS A 41 19.64 -19.97 -15.14
CA LYS A 41 19.44 -18.53 -15.34
C LYS A 41 20.59 -17.87 -14.59
N LYS A 42 21.38 -17.05 -15.30
CA LYS A 42 22.28 -16.09 -14.65
C LYS A 42 21.51 -15.44 -13.51
N ALA A 43 22.04 -15.51 -12.29
CA ALA A 43 21.40 -14.90 -11.13
C ALA A 43 21.12 -13.44 -11.48
N ALA A 44 19.85 -13.06 -11.55
CA ALA A 44 19.47 -11.69 -11.85
C ALA A 44 20.07 -10.79 -10.77
N THR A 45 20.82 -9.77 -11.17
CA THR A 45 21.36 -8.78 -10.24
C THR A 45 20.21 -8.24 -9.41
N PRO A 46 20.31 -8.22 -8.06
CA PRO A 46 19.21 -7.76 -7.22
C PRO A 46 18.91 -6.28 -7.51
N ILE A 47 17.75 -6.00 -8.09
CA ILE A 47 17.27 -4.63 -8.33
C ILE A 47 16.88 -4.04 -6.98
N ARG A 48 17.50 -2.91 -6.62
CA ARG A 48 17.14 -2.16 -5.42
C ARG A 48 15.78 -1.48 -5.67
N MET A 49 14.89 -1.56 -4.69
CA MET A 49 13.56 -0.95 -4.76
C MET A 49 13.47 0.20 -3.74
N LYS A 50 12.83 1.31 -4.12
CA LYS A 50 12.47 2.42 -3.22
C LYS A 50 10.96 2.51 -3.05
N VAL A 51 10.52 3.04 -1.91
CA VAL A 51 9.10 3.30 -1.64
C VAL A 51 8.79 4.76 -1.99
N VAL A 52 7.65 4.98 -2.65
CA VAL A 52 7.08 6.30 -2.91
C VAL A 52 5.61 6.33 -2.47
N TRP A 53 5.08 7.52 -2.24
CA TRP A 53 3.68 7.73 -1.91
C TRP A 53 2.90 8.17 -3.16
N ASP A 54 2.02 7.31 -3.65
CA ASP A 54 1.09 7.64 -4.73
C ASP A 54 -0.17 8.28 -4.15
N VAL A 55 -0.61 9.42 -4.68
CA VAL A 55 -1.95 9.93 -4.49
C VAL A 55 -2.85 9.35 -5.58
N CYS A 56 -3.74 8.45 -5.19
CA CYS A 56 -4.68 7.78 -6.08
C CYS A 56 -6.04 8.50 -6.10
N SER A 57 -6.65 8.57 -7.28
CA SER A 57 -8.05 8.98 -7.45
C SER A 57 -9.02 7.91 -6.96
N SER A 58 -10.32 8.21 -6.99
CA SER A 58 -11.38 7.24 -6.68
C SER A 58 -11.40 6.01 -7.59
N THR A 59 -10.78 6.08 -8.78
CA THR A 59 -10.64 4.95 -9.72
C THR A 59 -9.39 4.10 -9.43
N GLY A 60 -8.59 4.45 -8.42
CA GLY A 60 -7.34 3.77 -8.07
C GLY A 60 -6.14 4.16 -8.94
N THR A 61 -6.30 5.13 -9.83
CA THR A 61 -5.25 5.63 -10.71
C THR A 61 -4.34 6.59 -9.95
N ALA A 62 -3.03 6.40 -10.01
CA ALA A 62 -2.07 7.32 -9.42
C ALA A 62 -2.04 8.64 -10.20
N VAL A 63 -2.37 9.74 -9.53
CA VAL A 63 -2.42 11.08 -10.14
C VAL A 63 -1.14 11.87 -9.84
N LYS A 64 -0.48 11.55 -8.72
CA LYS A 64 0.77 12.19 -8.30
C LYS A 64 1.58 11.26 -7.41
N THR A 65 2.89 11.42 -7.42
CA THR A 65 3.84 10.63 -6.64
C THR A 65 4.71 11.55 -5.78
N PHE A 66 5.00 11.12 -4.56
CA PHE A 66 5.83 11.84 -3.61
C PHE A 66 6.97 10.96 -3.08
N PRO A 67 8.14 11.54 -2.76
CA PRO A 67 9.22 10.83 -2.07
C PRO A 67 8.76 10.25 -0.73
N TYR A 68 9.40 9.16 -0.28
CA TYR A 68 9.07 8.52 1.00
C TYR A 68 9.07 9.49 2.19
N ALA A 69 10.02 10.43 2.22
CA ALA A 69 10.16 11.43 3.28
C ALA A 69 8.98 12.42 3.33
N GLU A 70 8.25 12.58 2.23
CA GLU A 70 7.20 13.58 2.05
C GLU A 70 5.79 13.00 2.18
N LYS A 71 5.62 11.98 3.03
CA LYS A 71 4.29 11.47 3.41
C LYS A 71 3.28 12.57 3.80
N PRO A 72 3.61 13.56 4.65
CA PRO A 72 2.64 14.58 5.03
C PRO A 72 2.21 15.45 3.85
N ALA A 73 3.10 15.70 2.89
CA ALA A 73 2.77 16.44 1.67
C ALA A 73 1.82 15.64 0.76
N ALA A 74 2.05 14.33 0.63
CA ALA A 74 1.16 13.43 -0.11
C ALA A 74 -0.25 13.38 0.50
N GLU A 75 -0.35 13.35 1.83
CA GLU A 75 -1.64 13.37 2.55
C GLU A 75 -2.36 14.71 2.37
N ALA A 76 -1.64 15.83 2.48
CA ALA A 76 -2.20 17.16 2.24
C ALA A 76 -2.72 17.32 0.80
N ASP A 77 -1.97 16.83 -0.19
CA ASP A 77 -2.36 16.85 -1.61
C ASP A 77 -3.61 15.99 -1.85
N ALA A 78 -3.70 14.79 -1.24
CA ALA A 78 -4.90 13.95 -1.31
C ALA A 78 -6.14 14.65 -0.72
N VAL A 79 -6.00 15.33 0.43
CA VAL A 79 -7.11 16.09 1.03
C VAL A 79 -7.51 17.27 0.14
N ALA A 80 -6.54 18.03 -0.37
CA ALA A 80 -6.80 19.16 -1.26
C ALA A 80 -7.52 18.73 -2.54
N ARG A 81 -7.07 17.65 -3.17
CA ARG A 81 -7.73 17.07 -4.35
C ARG A 81 -9.11 16.53 -4.04
N SER A 82 -9.31 15.94 -2.87
CA SER A 82 -10.63 15.46 -2.46
C SER A 82 -11.63 16.60 -2.33
N ARG A 83 -11.21 17.75 -1.78
CA ARG A 83 -12.03 18.96 -1.68
C ARG A 83 -12.32 19.58 -3.05
N SER A 84 -11.32 19.65 -3.93
CA SER A 84 -11.46 20.30 -5.24
C SER A 84 -12.28 19.48 -6.24
N SER A 85 -12.08 18.15 -6.28
CA SER A 85 -12.76 17.27 -7.23
C SER A 85 -14.11 16.75 -6.77
N GLY A 86 -14.42 16.90 -5.48
CA GLY A 86 -15.59 16.28 -4.84
C GLY A 86 -15.52 14.75 -4.75
N ARG A 87 -14.38 14.12 -5.11
CA ARG A 87 -14.17 12.67 -5.07
C ARG A 87 -13.05 12.30 -4.12
N PRO A 88 -13.17 11.20 -3.36
CA PRO A 88 -12.14 10.81 -2.41
C PRO A 88 -10.84 10.46 -3.15
N HIS A 89 -9.74 11.05 -2.68
CA HIS A 89 -8.38 10.68 -3.04
C HIS A 89 -7.70 10.03 -1.84
N VAL A 90 -6.87 9.02 -2.11
CA VAL A 90 -6.21 8.23 -1.08
C VAL A 90 -4.71 8.14 -1.34
N VAL A 91 -3.92 8.04 -0.28
CA VAL A 91 -2.47 7.85 -0.39
C VAL A 91 -2.14 6.35 -0.30
N ARG A 92 -1.29 5.86 -1.22
CA ARG A 92 -0.85 4.46 -1.29
C ARG A 92 0.67 4.37 -1.36
N ALA A 93 1.26 3.48 -0.57
CA ALA A 93 2.68 3.15 -0.71
C ALA A 93 2.91 2.31 -1.98
N ASN A 94 3.84 2.73 -2.83
CA ASN A 94 4.22 2.02 -4.04
C ASN A 94 5.73 1.73 -4.04
N LYS A 95 6.12 0.53 -4.52
CA LYS A 95 7.52 0.11 -4.61
C LYS A 95 7.98 0.25 -6.05
N VAL A 96 8.86 1.21 -6.30
CA VAL A 96 9.43 1.47 -7.62
C VAL A 96 10.91 1.05 -7.65
N PRO A 97 11.42 0.54 -8.77
CA PRO A 97 12.85 0.31 -8.93
C PRO A 97 13.64 1.60 -8.69
N MET A 98 14.81 1.44 -8.07
CA MET A 98 15.80 2.50 -7.97
C MET A 98 16.63 2.47 -9.25
N GLU A 99 16.65 3.60 -9.97
CA GLU A 99 17.57 3.84 -11.09
C GLU A 99 18.99 4.12 -10.58
#